data_AF-A0ABD4TEB1-F1
#
_entry.id   AF-A0ABD4TEB1-F1
#
_cell.length_a   1.000
_cell.length_b   1.000
_cell.length_c   1.000
_cell.angle_alpha   90.00
_cell.angle_beta   90.00
_cell.angle_gamma   90.00
#
_symmetry.space_group_name_H-M   'P 1'
#
loop_
_entity.id
_entity.type
_entity.pdbx_description
1 polymer ?
#
loop_
_entity_poly.entity_id
_entity_poly.type
_entity_poly.pdbx_seq_one_letter_code
_entity_poly.pdbx_strand_id
1 'polypeptide(L)'
;MVLHNRYIEPRHPSAKRGRSMGESPERDEDLPGTAESYWIATSPETGFPPLDGDGRVDVTVIGGGIAGITTAFLLKKAGLTVALLDARRIVTGATGYTTAKVTSLHRLIYTHVIDRFGSAKARQYAEANQAGIETIASLVRDYNIPCGFERKSAYTYAESEESRDRVAAEADAARSLGLPATFTEDVPLPEKAHGAVVLENQAQFHPRNYLLLLAGHLPGEGSYVFEMTRAVDLEEQPGGVAVKTDRGSLSSDYAVLATHYPIYDRPGAYFARMHPSRSYALGIRIDEPFPDGIFINAAGPVHSWRSQPAGDGDLVIVTGAAHDTGTVTDTRAHYRSLEAYARSVYPVGSVDYHWSAQDYITADRVPYIGPLAEGHDRIFVATGFGKWGMAAGTAAGMILADLIRGRTNPWAEVFDPSRFRERPEFPDRVRRKLEAAGGPIEIDTGRFEREIAAIPPGEGKIVEFDGQKVAIVRDEHGGVHTLDATCMHMGCTVAWNNAEKSWDCPCHGSRYDASGKVIGSPTVRDLKGKEVVRR
;
A
#
# COMPACT_ATOMS: atom_id res chain seq x y z
N MET A 1 -43.22 31.02 -16.17
CA MET A 1 -42.92 32.40 -15.71
C MET A 1 -41.44 32.44 -15.41
N VAL A 2 -40.69 33.07 -16.32
CA VAL A 2 -39.23 33.11 -16.33
C VAL A 2 -38.77 34.10 -15.27
N LEU A 3 -37.98 33.66 -14.30
CA LEU A 3 -37.24 34.56 -13.41
C LEU A 3 -35.75 34.24 -13.55
N HIS A 4 -35.09 35.10 -14.32
CA HIS A 4 -33.65 35.28 -14.35
C HIS A 4 -33.15 35.61 -12.95
N ASN A 5 -32.08 34.96 -12.50
CA ASN A 5 -31.18 35.59 -11.53
C ASN A 5 -29.74 35.39 -11.98
N ARG A 6 -29.09 36.53 -12.27
CA ARG A 6 -27.73 36.66 -12.76
C ARG A 6 -26.75 36.37 -11.62
N TYR A 7 -25.87 35.39 -11.79
CA TYR A 7 -24.68 35.26 -10.97
C TYR A 7 -23.59 36.17 -11.54
N ILE A 8 -23.02 37.00 -10.66
CA ILE A 8 -21.96 37.97 -10.93
C ILE A 8 -20.63 37.26 -10.71
N GLU A 9 -19.77 37.23 -11.73
CA GLU A 9 -18.38 36.77 -11.63
C GLU A 9 -17.53 37.73 -10.78
N PRO A 10 -16.63 37.24 -9.91
CA PRO A 10 -15.61 38.08 -9.29
C PRO A 10 -14.46 38.33 -10.28
N ARG A 11 -14.24 39.60 -10.61
CA ARG A 11 -13.03 40.09 -11.30
C ARG A 11 -11.81 39.99 -10.38
N HIS A 12 -10.78 39.25 -10.80
CA HIS A 12 -9.44 39.35 -10.21
C HIS A 12 -8.75 40.64 -10.67
N PRO A 13 -8.16 41.45 -9.77
CA PRO A 13 -7.29 42.54 -10.17
C PRO A 13 -5.87 42.03 -10.41
N SER A 14 -5.39 42.22 -11.65
CA SER A 14 -3.98 42.13 -12.00
C SER A 14 -3.22 43.32 -11.39
N ALA A 15 -2.17 43.06 -10.60
CA ALA A 15 -1.18 44.07 -10.26
C ALA A 15 0.23 43.47 -10.26
N LYS A 16 1.01 43.93 -11.24
CA LYS A 16 2.43 43.67 -11.47
C LYS A 16 3.26 43.97 -10.20
N ARG A 17 4.17 43.06 -9.83
CA ARG A 17 5.34 43.38 -8.97
C ARG A 17 6.62 42.94 -9.68
N GLY A 18 7.60 43.83 -9.62
CA GLY A 18 8.81 43.81 -10.42
C GLY A 18 9.80 42.69 -10.06
N ARG A 19 10.64 42.39 -11.05
CA ARG A 19 11.83 41.54 -10.93
C ARG A 19 12.79 42.15 -9.90
N SER A 20 13.03 41.45 -8.79
CA SER A 20 14.33 41.52 -8.10
C SER A 20 15.10 40.26 -8.45
N MET A 21 16.17 40.42 -9.22
CA MET A 21 17.20 39.39 -9.38
C MET A 21 17.85 39.15 -8.02
N GLY A 22 17.75 37.91 -7.58
CA GLY A 22 18.39 37.36 -6.39
C GLY A 22 18.14 35.87 -6.47
N GLU A 23 18.94 35.17 -7.28
CA GLU A 23 19.00 33.71 -7.26
C GLU A 23 19.40 33.29 -5.85
N SER A 24 18.41 32.92 -5.05
CA SER A 24 18.63 32.06 -3.89
C SER A 24 19.10 30.71 -4.43
N PRO A 25 20.20 30.13 -3.90
CA PRO A 25 20.61 28.80 -4.32
C PRO A 25 19.43 27.85 -4.10
N GLU A 26 19.03 27.13 -5.15
CA GLU A 26 18.01 26.09 -5.05
C GLU A 26 18.37 25.20 -3.86
N ARG A 27 17.54 25.23 -2.81
CA ARG A 27 17.72 24.31 -1.70
C ARG A 27 17.47 22.92 -2.26
N ASP A 28 18.41 22.01 -2.02
CA ASP A 28 18.34 20.56 -2.30
C ASP A 28 17.22 19.85 -1.48
N GLU A 29 16.20 20.60 -1.05
CA GLU A 29 15.18 20.26 -0.04
C GLU A 29 13.76 20.12 -0.63
N ASP A 30 13.44 20.77 -1.76
CA ASP A 30 12.08 20.74 -2.33
C ASP A 30 11.97 19.70 -3.45
N LEU A 31 11.31 18.57 -3.15
CA LEU A 31 10.87 17.62 -4.17
C LEU A 31 9.82 18.28 -5.08
N PRO A 32 9.83 18.05 -6.40
CA PRO A 32 8.89 18.69 -7.30
C PRO A 32 7.48 18.10 -7.17
N GLY A 33 6.48 18.92 -7.49
CA GLY A 33 5.07 18.54 -7.40
C GLY A 33 4.55 18.46 -5.97
N THR A 34 3.26 18.15 -5.83
CA THR A 34 2.60 18.03 -4.52
C THR A 34 2.95 16.70 -3.86
N ALA A 35 3.33 16.72 -2.58
CA ALA A 35 3.62 15.54 -1.76
C ALA A 35 2.35 14.77 -1.36
N GLU A 36 1.58 14.34 -2.36
CA GLU A 36 0.31 13.65 -2.20
C GLU A 36 0.08 12.69 -3.36
N SER A 37 -0.60 11.57 -3.11
CA SER A 37 -1.00 10.69 -4.20
C SER A 37 -2.11 11.33 -5.03
N TYR A 38 -1.97 11.28 -6.36
CA TYR A 38 -2.98 11.75 -7.31
C TYR A 38 -4.38 11.22 -6.97
N TRP A 39 -4.50 9.96 -6.55
CA TRP A 39 -5.79 9.35 -6.22
C TRP A 39 -6.47 10.04 -5.04
N ILE A 40 -5.69 10.44 -4.04
CA ILE A 40 -6.20 11.11 -2.83
C ILE A 40 -6.61 12.54 -3.19
N ALA A 41 -5.73 13.27 -3.87
CA ALA A 41 -5.94 14.66 -4.26
C ALA A 41 -7.17 14.88 -5.17
N THR A 42 -7.55 13.87 -5.97
CA THR A 42 -8.58 14.01 -7.01
C THR A 42 -9.88 13.23 -6.72
N SER A 43 -10.06 12.75 -5.49
CA SER A 43 -11.29 12.07 -5.09
C SER A 43 -11.83 12.61 -3.76
N PRO A 44 -13.15 12.48 -3.49
CA PRO A 44 -13.73 13.01 -2.28
C PRO A 44 -13.18 12.33 -1.02
N GLU A 45 -13.20 13.09 0.08
CA GLU A 45 -13.10 12.51 1.42
C GLU A 45 -14.39 11.79 1.80
N THR A 46 -14.25 10.78 2.66
CA THR A 46 -15.32 10.06 3.32
C THR A 46 -15.65 10.67 4.68
N GLY A 47 -16.77 10.26 5.27
CA GLY A 47 -17.20 10.74 6.59
C GLY A 47 -18.01 9.67 7.33
N PHE A 48 -17.57 8.41 7.27
CA PHE A 48 -18.24 7.35 8.02
C PHE A 48 -17.98 7.52 9.51
N PRO A 49 -18.96 7.24 10.39
CA PRO A 49 -18.81 7.47 11.82
C PRO A 49 -17.73 6.55 12.40
N PRO A 50 -17.06 6.94 13.50
CA PRO A 50 -16.32 5.97 14.29
C PRO A 50 -17.26 4.98 14.98
N LEU A 51 -16.74 3.82 15.37
CA LEU A 51 -17.44 2.94 16.31
C LEU A 51 -17.69 3.69 17.62
N ASP A 52 -18.86 3.46 18.19
CA ASP A 52 -19.27 4.02 19.49
C ASP A 52 -19.84 2.91 20.36
N GLY A 53 -19.00 2.38 21.25
CA GLY A 53 -19.36 1.29 22.15
C GLY A 53 -19.35 -0.09 21.48
N ASP A 54 -20.22 -0.97 21.96
CA ASP A 54 -20.20 -2.39 21.60
C ASP A 54 -21.27 -2.76 20.58
N GLY A 55 -20.96 -3.71 19.70
CA GLY A 55 -21.87 -4.16 18.65
C GLY A 55 -21.70 -5.62 18.24
N ARG A 56 -22.64 -6.11 17.42
CA ARG A 56 -22.62 -7.46 16.86
C ARG A 56 -23.00 -7.44 15.38
N VAL A 57 -22.26 -8.23 14.59
CA VAL A 57 -22.49 -8.50 13.16
C VAL A 57 -22.07 -9.94 12.85
N ASP A 58 -22.39 -10.48 11.69
CA ASP A 58 -21.94 -11.83 11.31
C ASP A 58 -20.43 -11.83 11.00
N VAL A 59 -19.92 -10.78 10.35
CA VAL A 59 -18.50 -10.68 9.98
C VAL A 59 -17.91 -9.29 10.27
N THR A 60 -16.78 -9.25 10.97
CA THR A 60 -15.98 -8.02 11.12
C THR A 60 -14.82 -8.04 10.13
N VAL A 61 -14.75 -7.07 9.23
CA VAL A 61 -13.64 -6.90 8.27
C VAL A 61 -12.76 -5.75 8.72
N ILE A 62 -11.46 -5.98 8.89
CA ILE A 62 -10.50 -4.99 9.40
C ILE A 62 -9.57 -4.57 8.26
N GLY A 63 -9.65 -3.30 7.85
CA GLY A 63 -8.88 -2.69 6.77
C GLY A 63 -9.76 -2.31 5.58
N GLY A 64 -9.98 -1.01 5.38
CA GLY A 64 -10.77 -0.42 4.29
C GLY A 64 -10.01 -0.26 2.97
N GLY A 65 -9.14 -1.22 2.63
CA GLY A 65 -8.48 -1.30 1.31
C GLY A 65 -9.28 -2.14 0.32
N ILE A 66 -8.74 -2.36 -0.88
CA ILE A 66 -9.41 -3.13 -1.95
C ILE A 66 -9.84 -4.54 -1.51
N ALA A 67 -8.98 -5.26 -0.77
CA ALA A 67 -9.29 -6.61 -0.29
C ALA A 67 -10.42 -6.60 0.73
N GLY A 68 -10.37 -5.70 1.72
CA GLY A 68 -11.39 -5.61 2.77
C GLY A 68 -12.73 -5.11 2.24
N ILE A 69 -12.75 -4.06 1.42
CA ILE A 69 -13.99 -3.54 0.81
C ILE A 69 -14.63 -4.59 -0.10
N THR A 70 -13.84 -5.28 -0.94
CA THR A 70 -14.39 -6.34 -1.80
C THR A 70 -14.97 -7.48 -0.97
N THR A 71 -14.25 -7.92 0.07
CA THR A 71 -14.74 -8.97 0.99
C THR A 71 -16.05 -8.58 1.64
N ALA A 72 -16.10 -7.39 2.26
CA ALA A 72 -17.28 -6.87 2.95
C ALA A 72 -18.47 -6.74 1.99
N PHE A 73 -18.23 -6.24 0.79
CA PHE A 73 -19.26 -6.05 -0.22
C PHE A 73 -19.86 -7.37 -0.71
N LEU A 74 -19.02 -8.37 -1.00
CA LEU A 74 -19.48 -9.69 -1.45
C LEU A 74 -20.23 -10.45 -0.34
N LEU A 75 -19.79 -10.33 0.91
CA LEU A 75 -20.47 -10.91 2.07
C LEU A 75 -21.83 -10.25 2.32
N LYS A 76 -21.90 -8.91 2.26
CA LYS A 76 -23.18 -8.19 2.36
C LYS A 76 -24.13 -8.59 1.24
N LYS A 77 -23.66 -8.64 -0.01
CA LYS A 77 -24.45 -9.10 -1.17
C LYS A 77 -24.95 -10.54 -1.00
N ALA A 78 -24.23 -11.36 -0.22
CA ALA A 78 -24.62 -12.71 0.12
C ALA A 78 -25.63 -12.81 1.29
N GLY A 79 -26.03 -11.69 1.88
CA GLY A 79 -27.03 -11.62 2.96
C GLY A 79 -26.45 -11.64 4.37
N LEU A 80 -25.13 -11.54 4.55
CA LEU A 80 -24.51 -11.42 5.86
C LEU A 80 -24.44 -9.95 6.32
N THR A 81 -24.59 -9.72 7.61
CA THR A 81 -24.30 -8.43 8.23
C THR A 81 -22.79 -8.25 8.42
N VAL A 82 -22.26 -7.09 8.02
CA VAL A 82 -20.82 -6.83 8.02
C VAL A 82 -20.50 -5.50 8.67
N ALA A 83 -19.46 -5.47 9.51
CA ALA A 83 -18.81 -4.22 9.94
C ALA A 83 -17.42 -4.11 9.30
N LEU A 84 -17.18 -3.08 8.48
CA LEU A 84 -15.86 -2.74 7.96
C LEU A 84 -15.21 -1.68 8.87
N LEU A 85 -14.06 -2.01 9.46
CA LEU A 85 -13.28 -1.11 10.31
C LEU A 85 -12.05 -0.58 9.56
N ASP A 86 -11.77 0.72 9.66
CA ASP A 86 -10.47 1.28 9.29
C ASP A 86 -9.96 2.22 10.39
N ALA A 87 -8.66 2.12 10.68
CA ALA A 87 -8.02 2.95 11.69
C ALA A 87 -7.89 4.43 11.27
N ARG A 88 -8.05 4.71 9.98
CA ARG A 88 -8.08 6.05 9.38
C ARG A 88 -9.35 6.15 8.51
N ARG A 89 -9.29 6.97 7.46
CA ARG A 89 -10.29 6.95 6.39
C ARG A 89 -10.01 5.80 5.43
N ILE A 90 -11.06 5.16 4.92
CA ILE A 90 -10.94 4.06 3.98
C ILE A 90 -10.22 4.49 2.70
N VAL A 91 -9.55 3.54 2.04
CA VAL A 91 -8.84 3.76 0.76
C VAL A 91 -7.75 4.84 0.82
N THR A 92 -7.25 5.17 2.01
CA THR A 92 -6.08 6.07 2.22
C THR A 92 -4.79 5.31 2.57
N GLY A 93 -4.82 3.97 2.60
CA GLY A 93 -3.65 3.10 2.76
C GLY A 93 -2.96 2.80 1.43
N ALA A 94 -2.24 1.68 1.31
CA ALA A 94 -1.53 1.26 0.09
C ALA A 94 -2.41 1.33 -1.19
N THR A 95 -3.71 1.03 -1.08
CA THR A 95 -4.67 1.17 -2.17
C THR A 95 -4.80 2.61 -2.70
N GLY A 96 -4.67 3.62 -1.85
CA GLY A 96 -4.67 5.04 -2.23
C GLY A 96 -3.32 5.56 -2.71
N TYR A 97 -2.28 4.73 -2.75
CA TYR A 97 -0.91 5.08 -3.18
C TYR A 97 -0.39 4.16 -4.30
N THR A 98 -1.27 3.34 -4.89
CA THR A 98 -0.92 2.39 -5.96
C THR A 98 -0.58 3.09 -7.29
N THR A 99 -0.18 2.31 -8.30
CA THR A 99 -0.28 2.71 -9.71
C THR A 99 -1.64 2.40 -10.31
N ALA A 100 -2.44 1.54 -9.68
CA ALA A 100 -3.75 1.09 -10.16
C ALA A 100 -3.71 0.29 -11.48
N LYS A 101 -2.59 -0.40 -11.73
CA LYS A 101 -2.53 -1.47 -12.73
C LYS A 101 -3.34 -2.68 -12.23
N VAL A 102 -4.28 -3.14 -13.05
CA VAL A 102 -5.10 -4.33 -12.78
C VAL A 102 -4.75 -5.37 -13.82
N THR A 103 -3.88 -6.30 -13.47
CA THR A 103 -3.30 -7.25 -14.42
C THR A 103 -3.02 -8.57 -13.73
N SER A 104 -2.98 -9.65 -14.50
CA SER A 104 -2.43 -10.93 -14.05
C SER A 104 -0.95 -11.07 -14.39
N LEU A 105 -0.40 -10.17 -15.23
CA LEU A 105 1.02 -10.17 -15.58
C LEU A 105 1.85 -9.47 -14.50
N HIS A 106 2.34 -10.24 -13.54
CA HIS A 106 3.10 -9.73 -12.39
C HIS A 106 4.62 -9.76 -12.63
N ARG A 107 5.07 -9.18 -13.75
CA ARG A 107 6.42 -9.33 -14.31
C ARG A 107 6.69 -10.77 -14.78
N LEU A 108 7.75 -11.39 -14.25
CA LEU A 108 8.18 -12.76 -14.56
C LEU A 108 7.76 -13.69 -13.40
N ILE A 109 6.46 -13.90 -13.25
CA ILE A 109 5.86 -14.61 -12.11
C ILE A 109 5.56 -16.08 -12.42
N TYR A 110 5.10 -16.39 -13.63
CA TYR A 110 4.52 -17.68 -13.96
C TYR A 110 5.57 -18.78 -14.08
N THR A 111 6.72 -18.47 -14.66
CA THR A 111 7.90 -19.36 -14.60
C THR A 111 8.22 -19.74 -13.15
N HIS A 112 8.33 -18.74 -12.27
CA HIS A 112 8.60 -18.95 -10.84
C HIS A 112 7.51 -19.77 -10.12
N VAL A 113 6.22 -19.47 -10.32
CA VAL A 113 5.12 -20.17 -9.64
C VAL A 113 4.99 -21.61 -10.16
N ILE A 114 5.22 -21.87 -11.45
CA ILE A 114 5.28 -23.23 -12.01
C ILE A 114 6.41 -24.01 -11.37
N ASP A 115 7.63 -23.46 -11.33
CA ASP A 115 8.80 -24.13 -10.76
C ASP A 115 8.61 -24.43 -9.27
N ARG A 116 7.96 -23.51 -8.53
CA ARG A 116 7.80 -23.62 -7.09
C ARG A 116 6.63 -24.51 -6.67
N PHE A 117 5.51 -24.47 -7.39
CA PHE A 117 4.24 -25.06 -6.96
C PHE A 117 3.62 -26.02 -7.97
N GLY A 118 4.21 -26.16 -9.15
CA GLY A 118 3.67 -26.95 -10.25
C GLY A 118 2.55 -26.23 -11.02
N SER A 119 2.30 -26.70 -12.25
CA SER A 119 1.37 -26.06 -13.19
C SER A 119 -0.07 -25.96 -12.69
N ALA A 120 -0.53 -26.88 -11.83
CA ALA A 120 -1.89 -26.83 -11.29
C ALA A 120 -2.12 -25.60 -10.40
N LYS A 121 -1.21 -25.35 -9.46
CA LYS A 121 -1.27 -24.17 -8.57
C LYS A 121 -0.95 -22.88 -9.32
N ALA A 122 -0.04 -22.94 -10.28
CA ALA A 122 0.21 -21.80 -11.16
C ALA A 122 -1.05 -21.41 -11.96
N ARG A 123 -1.84 -22.38 -12.41
CA ARG A 123 -3.13 -22.14 -13.07
C ARG A 123 -4.14 -21.52 -12.10
N GLN A 124 -4.26 -22.03 -10.87
CA GLN A 124 -5.12 -21.41 -9.85
C GLN A 124 -4.76 -19.94 -9.63
N TYR A 125 -3.46 -19.62 -9.55
CA TYR A 125 -2.99 -18.24 -9.40
C TYR A 125 -3.35 -17.37 -10.61
N ALA A 126 -3.13 -17.88 -11.83
CA ALA A 126 -3.48 -17.19 -13.07
C ALA A 126 -4.98 -16.89 -13.16
N GLU A 127 -5.81 -17.91 -12.96
CA GLU A 127 -7.27 -17.81 -13.05
C GLU A 127 -7.86 -16.89 -11.98
N ALA A 128 -7.35 -16.95 -10.74
CA ALA A 128 -7.81 -16.07 -9.66
C ALA A 128 -7.60 -14.59 -9.99
N ASN A 129 -6.44 -14.24 -10.55
CA ASN A 129 -6.15 -12.84 -10.92
C ASN A 129 -6.99 -12.40 -12.13
N GLN A 130 -7.18 -13.25 -13.14
CA GLN A 130 -8.10 -12.94 -14.25
C GLN A 130 -9.53 -12.73 -13.75
N ALA A 131 -10.01 -13.60 -12.86
CA ALA A 131 -11.32 -13.46 -12.25
C ALA A 131 -11.45 -12.19 -11.39
N GLY A 132 -10.37 -11.75 -10.74
CA GLY A 132 -10.31 -10.47 -10.05
C GLY A 132 -10.49 -9.28 -11.00
N ILE A 133 -9.81 -9.28 -12.15
CA ILE A 133 -9.96 -8.26 -13.20
C ILE A 133 -11.41 -8.23 -13.71
N GLU A 134 -11.97 -9.40 -14.04
CA GLU A 134 -13.34 -9.50 -14.55
C GLU A 134 -14.39 -9.10 -13.52
N THR A 135 -14.14 -9.38 -12.24
CA THR A 135 -15.02 -8.93 -11.14
C THR A 135 -15.02 -7.41 -11.03
N ILE A 136 -13.85 -6.76 -11.09
CA ILE A 136 -13.78 -5.29 -11.13
C ILE A 136 -14.55 -4.75 -12.33
N ALA A 137 -14.33 -5.31 -13.53
CA ALA A 137 -15.01 -4.88 -14.74
C ALA A 137 -16.54 -5.03 -14.64
N SER A 138 -17.02 -6.14 -14.08
CA SER A 138 -18.45 -6.34 -13.85
C SER A 138 -19.02 -5.35 -12.85
N LEU A 139 -18.35 -5.14 -11.71
CA LEU A 139 -18.83 -4.20 -10.70
C LEU A 139 -18.87 -2.76 -11.21
N VAL A 140 -17.87 -2.36 -12.01
CA VAL A 140 -17.89 -1.04 -12.68
C VAL A 140 -19.11 -0.89 -13.58
N ARG A 141 -19.42 -1.92 -14.38
CA ARG A 141 -20.58 -1.92 -15.27
C ARG A 141 -21.90 -1.93 -14.50
N ASP A 142 -22.05 -2.87 -13.58
CA ASP A 142 -23.31 -3.17 -12.90
C ASP A 142 -23.73 -2.01 -11.95
N TYR A 143 -22.76 -1.30 -11.39
CA TYR A 143 -22.99 -0.15 -10.51
C TYR A 143 -22.71 1.21 -11.17
N ASN A 144 -22.46 1.24 -12.49
CA ASN A 144 -22.16 2.44 -13.28
C ASN A 144 -21.11 3.34 -12.61
N ILE A 145 -19.97 2.75 -12.22
CA ILE A 145 -18.97 3.42 -11.41
C ILE A 145 -18.11 4.36 -12.28
N PRO A 146 -18.07 5.67 -12.01
CA PRO A 146 -17.29 6.64 -12.79
C PRO A 146 -15.81 6.64 -12.36
N CYS A 147 -15.12 5.52 -12.56
CA CYS A 147 -13.71 5.35 -12.20
C CYS A 147 -12.75 5.37 -13.40
N GLY A 148 -13.23 5.69 -14.60
CA GLY A 148 -12.38 5.69 -15.81
C GLY A 148 -11.76 4.32 -16.08
N PHE A 149 -12.53 3.25 -15.92
CA PHE A 149 -12.07 1.90 -16.20
C PHE A 149 -11.79 1.73 -17.69
N GLU A 150 -10.59 1.28 -18.02
CA GLU A 150 -10.16 1.03 -19.39
C GLU A 150 -9.53 -0.35 -19.49
N ARG A 151 -9.85 -1.08 -20.55
CA ARG A 151 -9.09 -2.28 -20.93
C ARG A 151 -7.79 -1.85 -21.60
N LYS A 152 -6.68 -2.48 -21.20
CA LYS A 152 -5.34 -2.20 -21.70
C LYS A 152 -4.56 -3.49 -21.90
N SER A 153 -3.56 -3.44 -22.78
CA SER A 153 -2.52 -4.47 -22.84
C SER A 153 -1.46 -4.21 -21.76
N ALA A 154 -1.07 -5.27 -21.04
CA ALA A 154 0.00 -5.23 -20.06
C ALA A 154 1.29 -5.82 -20.64
N TYR A 155 2.38 -5.05 -20.54
CA TYR A 155 3.69 -5.40 -21.09
C TYR A 155 4.71 -5.60 -19.97
N THR A 156 5.40 -6.74 -19.98
CA THR A 156 6.68 -6.88 -19.27
C THR A 156 7.80 -6.97 -20.30
N TYR A 157 8.61 -5.92 -20.40
CA TYR A 157 9.59 -5.75 -21.48
C TYR A 157 11.03 -6.02 -21.03
N ALA A 158 11.85 -6.53 -21.95
CA ALA A 158 13.26 -6.76 -21.80
C ALA A 158 14.07 -5.50 -22.18
N GLU A 159 14.95 -5.05 -21.30
CA GLU A 159 15.87 -3.93 -21.54
C GLU A 159 17.23 -4.39 -22.10
N SER A 160 17.44 -5.71 -22.22
CA SER A 160 18.66 -6.31 -22.75
C SER A 160 18.40 -7.64 -23.44
N GLU A 161 19.29 -8.07 -24.33
CA GLU A 161 19.25 -9.42 -24.95
C GLU A 161 19.25 -10.54 -23.91
N GLU A 162 19.97 -10.37 -22.79
CA GLU A 162 20.01 -11.35 -21.69
C GLU A 162 18.63 -11.52 -21.02
N SER A 163 17.86 -10.44 -20.91
CA SER A 163 16.51 -10.50 -20.32
C SER A 163 15.44 -10.98 -21.31
N ARG A 164 15.71 -10.94 -22.62
CA ARG A 164 14.76 -11.33 -23.68
C ARG A 164 14.27 -12.77 -23.53
N ASP A 165 15.19 -13.72 -23.36
CA ASP A 165 14.82 -15.14 -23.31
C ASP A 165 13.99 -15.47 -22.08
N ARG A 166 14.25 -14.80 -20.95
CA ARG A 166 13.41 -14.91 -19.74
C ARG A 166 12.00 -14.37 -19.97
N VAL A 167 11.88 -13.27 -20.70
CA VAL A 167 10.58 -12.68 -21.08
C VAL A 167 9.81 -13.60 -22.04
N ALA A 168 10.50 -14.21 -23.01
CA ALA A 168 9.88 -15.18 -23.91
C ALA A 168 9.41 -16.44 -23.15
N ALA A 169 10.23 -16.97 -22.24
CA ALA A 169 9.86 -18.10 -21.40
C ALA A 169 8.65 -17.78 -20.50
N GLU A 170 8.54 -16.55 -20.01
CA GLU A 170 7.37 -16.10 -19.25
C GLU A 170 6.09 -16.06 -20.10
N ALA A 171 6.18 -15.61 -21.36
CA ALA A 171 5.04 -15.67 -22.28
C ALA A 171 4.56 -17.10 -22.52
N ASP A 172 5.50 -18.04 -22.74
CA ASP A 172 5.20 -19.45 -22.90
C ASP A 172 4.57 -20.06 -21.64
N ALA A 173 5.13 -19.74 -20.47
CA ALA A 173 4.59 -20.16 -19.18
C ALA A 173 3.16 -19.64 -18.98
N ALA A 174 2.92 -18.34 -19.14
CA ALA A 174 1.60 -17.73 -19.02
C ALA A 174 0.58 -18.37 -19.99
N ARG A 175 0.96 -18.57 -21.25
CA ARG A 175 0.12 -19.21 -22.27
C ARG A 175 -0.21 -20.67 -21.91
N SER A 176 0.75 -21.42 -21.35
CA SER A 176 0.51 -22.80 -20.90
C SER A 176 -0.52 -22.91 -19.76
N LEU A 177 -0.73 -21.81 -19.02
CA LEU A 177 -1.73 -21.70 -17.95
C LEU A 177 -3.09 -21.22 -18.46
N GLY A 178 -3.24 -20.97 -19.77
CA GLY A 178 -4.48 -20.53 -20.40
C GLY A 178 -4.67 -19.01 -20.46
N LEU A 179 -3.63 -18.23 -20.15
CA LEU A 179 -3.69 -16.76 -20.26
C LEU A 179 -3.53 -16.33 -21.72
N PRO A 180 -4.15 -15.19 -22.12
CA PRO A 180 -4.00 -14.60 -23.45
C PRO A 180 -2.63 -13.90 -23.58
N ALA A 181 -1.55 -14.68 -23.46
CA ALA A 181 -0.18 -14.19 -23.42
C ALA A 181 0.53 -14.43 -24.74
N THR A 182 1.22 -13.40 -25.25
CA THR A 182 2.04 -13.45 -26.45
C THR A 182 3.39 -12.80 -26.21
N PHE A 183 4.44 -13.28 -26.88
CA PHE A 183 5.70 -12.56 -26.97
C PHE A 183 5.70 -11.66 -28.21
N THR A 184 6.17 -10.42 -28.09
CA THR A 184 6.33 -9.47 -29.20
C THR A 184 7.69 -8.78 -29.13
N GLU A 185 8.25 -8.39 -30.27
CA GLU A 185 9.40 -7.48 -30.35
C GLU A 185 8.98 -6.02 -30.59
N ASP A 186 7.73 -5.81 -31.02
CA ASP A 186 7.13 -4.50 -31.20
C ASP A 186 6.56 -4.00 -29.88
N VAL A 187 7.39 -3.28 -29.11
CA VAL A 187 7.03 -2.67 -27.83
C VAL A 187 6.85 -1.17 -28.06
N PRO A 188 5.66 -0.61 -27.79
CA PRO A 188 5.38 0.80 -28.04
C PRO A 188 5.96 1.67 -26.92
N LEU A 189 7.27 1.67 -26.73
CA LEU A 189 8.01 2.57 -25.82
C LEU A 189 9.16 3.24 -26.59
N PRO A 190 9.57 4.46 -26.19
CA PRO A 190 10.64 5.20 -26.88
C PRO A 190 12.02 4.56 -26.69
N GLU A 191 12.25 3.87 -25.57
CA GLU A 191 13.48 3.12 -25.34
C GLU A 191 13.49 1.81 -26.12
N LYS A 192 14.67 1.41 -26.60
CA LYS A 192 14.85 0.15 -27.31
C LYS A 192 14.58 -1.04 -26.35
N ALA A 193 13.41 -1.66 -26.49
CA ALA A 193 13.13 -2.95 -25.88
C ALA A 193 13.67 -4.08 -26.77
N HIS A 194 14.05 -5.20 -26.14
CA HIS A 194 14.48 -6.43 -26.81
C HIS A 194 13.35 -7.46 -26.95
N GLY A 195 12.14 -7.07 -26.58
CA GLY A 195 10.92 -7.88 -26.61
C GLY A 195 10.11 -7.76 -25.33
N ALA A 196 8.84 -8.19 -25.36
CA ALA A 196 7.93 -8.16 -24.23
C ALA A 196 7.00 -9.37 -24.23
N VAL A 197 6.63 -9.83 -23.03
CA VAL A 197 5.40 -10.60 -22.85
C VAL A 197 4.25 -9.61 -22.73
N VAL A 198 3.19 -9.87 -23.47
CA VAL A 198 1.98 -9.05 -23.53
C VAL A 198 0.81 -9.90 -23.11
N LEU A 199 0.03 -9.43 -22.14
CA LEU A 199 -1.31 -9.91 -21.87
C LEU A 199 -2.31 -8.85 -22.31
N GLU A 200 -3.21 -9.21 -23.21
CA GLU A 200 -4.31 -8.35 -23.64
C GLU A 200 -5.44 -8.35 -22.59
N ASN A 201 -6.36 -7.39 -22.71
CA ASN A 201 -7.58 -7.31 -21.88
C ASN A 201 -7.31 -7.23 -20.37
N GLN A 202 -6.15 -6.68 -19.97
CA GLN A 202 -5.92 -6.25 -18.60
C GLN A 202 -6.63 -4.90 -18.39
N ALA A 203 -6.40 -4.22 -17.27
CA ALA A 203 -7.11 -2.97 -17.02
C ALA A 203 -6.34 -1.95 -16.19
N GLN A 204 -6.86 -0.74 -16.23
CA GLN A 204 -6.46 0.37 -15.39
C GLN A 204 -7.69 1.22 -15.05
N PHE A 205 -7.61 1.98 -13.96
CA PHE A 205 -8.75 2.74 -13.42
C PHE A 205 -8.31 3.67 -12.29
N HIS A 206 -9.24 4.52 -11.84
CA HIS A 206 -9.11 5.32 -10.62
C HIS A 206 -9.58 4.50 -9.40
N PRO A 207 -8.67 3.98 -8.56
CA PRO A 207 -9.00 2.99 -7.53
C PRO A 207 -9.88 3.56 -6.41
N ARG A 208 -9.69 4.84 -6.05
CA ARG A 208 -10.52 5.49 -5.02
C ARG A 208 -11.96 5.69 -5.48
N ASN A 209 -12.21 6.29 -6.64
CA ASN A 209 -13.57 6.39 -7.21
C ASN A 209 -14.30 5.05 -7.27
N TYR A 210 -13.59 3.97 -7.61
CA TYR A 210 -14.15 2.62 -7.56
C TYR A 210 -14.55 2.17 -6.15
N LEU A 211 -13.62 2.22 -5.21
CA LEU A 211 -13.83 1.63 -3.88
C LEU A 211 -14.71 2.48 -2.98
N LEU A 212 -14.67 3.81 -3.11
CA LEU A 212 -15.52 4.71 -2.33
C LEU A 212 -17.00 4.50 -2.67
N LEU A 213 -17.31 4.29 -3.96
CA LEU A 213 -18.68 3.98 -4.40
C LEU A 213 -19.13 2.62 -3.85
N LEU A 214 -18.29 1.57 -3.98
CA LEU A 214 -18.62 0.26 -3.41
C LEU A 214 -18.81 0.30 -1.89
N ALA A 215 -17.94 1.00 -1.17
CA ALA A 215 -18.05 1.17 0.28
C ALA A 215 -19.33 1.93 0.67
N GLY A 216 -19.78 2.87 -0.17
CA GLY A 216 -21.06 3.58 0.02
C GLY A 216 -22.29 2.66 0.02
N HIS A 217 -22.20 1.46 -0.55
CA HIS A 217 -23.27 0.45 -0.51
C HIS A 217 -23.26 -0.43 0.75
N LEU A 218 -22.23 -0.33 1.60
CA LEU A 218 -22.09 -1.17 2.80
C LEU A 218 -23.03 -0.79 3.96
N PRO A 219 -23.31 0.49 4.27
CA PRO A 219 -24.23 0.83 5.37
C PRO A 219 -25.67 0.33 5.14
N GLY A 220 -26.38 0.04 6.22
CA GLY A 220 -27.79 -0.42 6.21
C GLY A 220 -27.93 -1.93 6.31
N GLU A 221 -29.15 -2.42 6.58
CA GLU A 221 -29.44 -3.85 6.77
C GLU A 221 -28.56 -4.51 7.87
N GLY A 222 -28.26 -3.76 8.93
CA GLY A 222 -27.39 -4.22 10.02
C GLY A 222 -25.89 -4.25 9.67
N SER A 223 -25.49 -3.68 8.53
CA SER A 223 -24.09 -3.53 8.12
C SER A 223 -23.60 -2.09 8.26
N TYR A 224 -22.29 -1.94 8.48
CA TYR A 224 -21.66 -0.69 8.88
C TYR A 224 -20.28 -0.51 8.24
N VAL A 225 -19.87 0.75 8.08
CA VAL A 225 -18.49 1.16 7.85
C VAL A 225 -18.12 2.08 8.98
N PHE A 226 -17.01 1.80 9.65
CA PHE A 226 -16.48 2.61 10.74
C PHE A 226 -15.06 3.07 10.40
N GLU A 227 -14.90 4.37 10.22
CA GLU A 227 -13.60 5.02 10.04
C GLU A 227 -13.02 5.48 11.39
N MET A 228 -11.75 5.84 11.41
CA MET A 228 -11.09 6.38 12.61
C MET A 228 -11.24 5.46 13.84
N THR A 229 -11.32 4.15 13.59
CA THR A 229 -11.57 3.09 14.57
C THR A 229 -10.47 2.04 14.43
N ARG A 230 -9.51 2.06 15.33
CA ARG A 230 -8.36 1.16 15.27
C ARG A 230 -8.67 -0.12 16.01
N ALA A 231 -8.73 -1.24 15.28
CA ALA A 231 -8.65 -2.55 15.91
C ALA A 231 -7.30 -2.71 16.61
N VAL A 232 -7.31 -3.12 17.87
CA VAL A 232 -6.12 -3.23 18.73
C VAL A 232 -5.84 -4.66 19.18
N ASP A 233 -6.86 -5.52 19.19
CA ASP A 233 -6.73 -6.92 19.61
C ASP A 233 -7.88 -7.78 19.02
N LEU A 234 -7.60 -9.07 18.84
CA LEU A 234 -8.58 -10.06 18.37
C LEU A 234 -8.52 -11.29 19.27
N GLU A 235 -9.68 -11.77 19.68
CA GLU A 235 -9.81 -12.94 20.54
C GLU A 235 -10.80 -13.93 19.93
N GLU A 236 -10.28 -15.05 19.44
CA GLU A 236 -11.11 -16.16 18.98
C GLU A 236 -11.65 -16.94 20.18
N GLN A 237 -12.96 -17.14 20.22
CA GLN A 237 -13.68 -17.78 21.33
C GLN A 237 -14.58 -18.91 20.79
N PRO A 238 -15.03 -19.85 21.64
CA PRO A 238 -16.03 -20.84 21.23
C PRO A 238 -17.29 -20.16 20.68
N GLY A 239 -17.50 -20.27 19.36
CA GLY A 239 -18.67 -19.72 18.69
C GLY A 239 -18.51 -18.33 18.05
N GLY A 240 -17.34 -17.69 18.10
CA GLY A 240 -17.13 -16.39 17.45
C GLY A 240 -15.76 -15.77 17.67
N VAL A 241 -15.64 -14.49 17.31
CA VAL A 241 -14.45 -13.66 17.46
C VAL A 241 -14.86 -12.34 18.09
N ALA A 242 -14.13 -11.90 19.11
CA ALA A 242 -14.22 -10.55 19.66
C ALA A 242 -13.10 -9.68 19.08
N VAL A 243 -13.46 -8.59 18.41
CA VAL A 243 -12.53 -7.58 17.90
C VAL A 243 -12.58 -6.36 18.82
N LYS A 244 -11.49 -6.12 19.54
CA LYS A 244 -11.37 -4.94 20.42
C LYS A 244 -10.80 -3.78 19.63
N THR A 245 -11.33 -2.59 19.86
CA THR A 245 -10.89 -1.34 19.24
C THR A 245 -10.54 -0.29 20.30
N ASP A 246 -9.97 0.83 19.88
CA ASP A 246 -9.78 2.01 20.72
C ASP A 246 -11.07 2.75 21.09
N ARG A 247 -12.24 2.31 20.58
CA ARG A 247 -13.54 2.96 20.75
C ARG A 247 -14.69 2.04 21.15
N GLY A 248 -14.39 0.79 21.53
CA GLY A 248 -15.39 -0.24 21.85
C GLY A 248 -15.05 -1.58 21.24
N SER A 249 -15.98 -2.52 21.24
CA SER A 249 -15.74 -3.89 20.75
C SER A 249 -16.84 -4.41 19.82
N LEU A 250 -16.46 -5.23 18.84
CA LEU A 250 -17.40 -5.96 18.00
C LEU A 250 -17.29 -7.46 18.25
N SER A 251 -18.43 -8.12 18.45
CA SER A 251 -18.53 -9.57 18.41
C SER A 251 -19.05 -10.02 17.04
N SER A 252 -18.41 -11.02 16.44
CA SER A 252 -18.85 -11.59 15.16
C SER A 252 -18.58 -13.08 15.06
N ASP A 253 -19.23 -13.77 14.13
CA ASP A 253 -18.99 -15.21 13.92
C ASP A 253 -17.62 -15.45 13.28
N TYR A 254 -17.21 -14.49 12.42
CA TYR A 254 -15.95 -14.48 11.69
C TYR A 254 -15.28 -13.10 11.71
N ALA A 255 -13.96 -13.06 11.54
CA ALA A 255 -13.20 -11.84 11.35
C ALA A 255 -12.24 -11.95 10.15
N VAL A 256 -11.99 -10.84 9.45
CA VAL A 256 -11.07 -10.78 8.31
C VAL A 256 -10.01 -9.71 8.55
N LEU A 257 -8.74 -10.10 8.54
CA LEU A 257 -7.58 -9.22 8.59
C LEU A 257 -7.13 -8.87 7.17
N ALA A 258 -7.58 -7.72 6.67
CA ALA A 258 -7.19 -7.12 5.39
C ALA A 258 -6.36 -5.84 5.60
N THR A 259 -5.52 -5.84 6.64
CA THR A 259 -4.80 -4.66 7.15
C THR A 259 -3.46 -4.38 6.47
N HIS A 260 -3.26 -4.86 5.25
CA HIS A 260 -1.98 -4.83 4.50
C HIS A 260 -0.87 -5.70 5.11
N TYR A 261 -0.50 -5.50 6.38
CA TYR A 261 0.16 -6.51 7.22
C TYR A 261 -0.79 -6.91 8.35
N PRO A 262 -0.91 -8.21 8.72
CA PRO A 262 -1.83 -8.63 9.78
C PRO A 262 -1.48 -8.00 11.13
N ILE A 263 -2.38 -7.19 11.69
CA ILE A 263 -2.19 -6.58 13.02
C ILE A 263 -2.18 -7.61 14.16
N TYR A 264 -2.68 -8.81 13.86
CA TYR A 264 -2.71 -9.94 14.77
C TYR A 264 -1.94 -11.09 14.11
N ASP A 265 -0.79 -11.40 14.70
CA ASP A 265 0.21 -12.27 14.08
C ASP A 265 0.15 -13.72 14.63
N ARG A 266 -0.56 -13.95 15.74
CA ARG A 266 -0.56 -15.24 16.43
C ARG A 266 -1.75 -16.10 16.03
N PRO A 267 -1.57 -17.38 15.66
CA PRO A 267 -0.31 -18.12 15.60
C PRO A 267 0.32 -18.17 14.19
N GLY A 268 -0.09 -17.32 13.24
CA GLY A 268 0.34 -17.38 11.84
C GLY A 268 1.81 -17.02 11.56
N ALA A 269 2.47 -16.33 12.49
CA ALA A 269 3.90 -15.98 12.47
C ALA A 269 4.35 -15.29 11.17
N TYR A 270 3.51 -14.42 10.62
CA TYR A 270 3.72 -13.58 9.44
C TYR A 270 4.99 -12.73 9.53
N PHE A 271 5.46 -12.38 10.74
CA PHE A 271 6.75 -11.69 10.95
C PHE A 271 7.95 -12.43 10.34
N ALA A 272 7.88 -13.76 10.26
CA ALA A 272 8.95 -14.57 9.68
C ALA A 272 8.76 -14.87 8.18
N ARG A 273 7.66 -14.40 7.56
CA ARG A 273 7.17 -14.92 6.27
C ARG A 273 7.11 -13.87 5.15
N MET A 274 7.24 -12.59 5.51
CA MET A 274 7.21 -11.47 4.57
C MET A 274 8.15 -10.35 4.99
N HIS A 275 8.59 -9.56 4.03
CA HIS A 275 9.40 -8.35 4.28
C HIS A 275 8.75 -7.12 3.63
N PRO A 276 8.92 -5.92 4.22
CA PRO A 276 8.39 -4.68 3.68
C PRO A 276 9.30 -4.08 2.60
N SER A 277 8.74 -3.77 1.43
CA SER A 277 9.42 -3.06 0.35
C SER A 277 8.71 -1.74 0.08
N ARG A 278 9.48 -0.68 -0.13
CA ARG A 278 8.98 0.65 -0.50
C ARG A 278 9.30 0.94 -1.96
N SER A 279 8.42 1.64 -2.66
CA SER A 279 8.64 2.14 -4.03
C SER A 279 7.99 3.49 -4.25
N TYR A 280 8.54 4.27 -5.16
CA TYR A 280 8.20 5.67 -5.38
C TYR A 280 7.44 5.84 -6.68
N ALA A 281 6.62 6.88 -6.72
CA ALA A 281 5.78 7.23 -7.85
C ALA A 281 5.79 8.73 -8.09
N LEU A 282 5.78 9.11 -9.37
CA LEU A 282 5.57 10.47 -9.82
C LEU A 282 4.36 10.50 -10.76
N GLY A 283 3.51 11.50 -10.60
CA GLY A 283 2.52 11.89 -11.60
C GLY A 283 3.09 13.04 -12.42
N ILE A 284 3.35 12.80 -13.70
CA ILE A 284 4.04 13.74 -14.59
C ILE A 284 3.20 14.09 -15.81
N ARG A 285 3.41 15.28 -16.36
CA ARG A 285 2.94 15.68 -17.70
C ARG A 285 4.12 15.64 -18.66
N ILE A 286 3.90 15.03 -19.82
CA ILE A 286 4.89 14.93 -20.89
C ILE A 286 4.41 15.72 -22.11
N ASP A 287 5.35 16.24 -22.90
CA ASP A 287 5.06 17.11 -24.05
C ASP A 287 4.70 16.34 -25.34
N GLU A 288 4.41 15.04 -25.22
CA GLU A 288 4.04 14.15 -26.30
C GLU A 288 3.02 13.08 -25.86
N PRO A 289 2.30 12.41 -26.79
CA PRO A 289 1.33 11.39 -26.43
C PRO A 289 1.99 10.17 -25.77
N PHE A 290 1.45 9.71 -24.63
CA PHE A 290 1.88 8.46 -24.01
C PHE A 290 1.32 7.26 -24.80
N PRO A 291 2.11 6.21 -25.06
CA PRO A 291 1.67 5.03 -25.79
C PRO A 291 0.55 4.26 -25.07
N ASP A 292 -0.32 3.60 -25.83
CA ASP A 292 -1.38 2.79 -25.25
C ASP A 292 -0.82 1.51 -24.61
N GLY A 293 -1.07 1.34 -23.31
CA GLY A 293 -0.65 0.16 -22.55
C GLY A 293 -0.24 0.47 -21.12
N ILE A 294 0.04 -0.60 -20.37
CA ILE A 294 0.68 -0.52 -19.05
C ILE A 294 1.99 -1.30 -19.09
N PHE A 295 3.09 -0.66 -18.69
CA PHE A 295 4.43 -1.17 -18.95
C PHE A 295 5.21 -1.39 -17.66
N ILE A 296 6.08 -2.41 -17.66
CA ILE A 296 7.07 -2.64 -16.61
C ILE A 296 8.28 -3.39 -17.16
N ASN A 297 9.49 -3.04 -16.73
CA ASN A 297 10.69 -3.78 -17.14
C ASN A 297 10.82 -5.13 -16.44
N ALA A 298 11.46 -6.09 -17.12
CA ALA A 298 11.61 -7.47 -16.67
C ALA A 298 12.72 -7.66 -15.62
N ALA A 299 13.80 -6.87 -15.69
CA ALA A 299 15.00 -7.03 -14.87
C ALA A 299 15.56 -5.68 -14.42
N GLY A 300 16.57 -5.68 -13.54
CA GLY A 300 17.21 -4.45 -13.06
C GLY A 300 16.34 -3.62 -12.10
N PRO A 301 16.73 -2.35 -11.84
CA PRO A 301 15.91 -1.39 -11.10
C PRO A 301 14.53 -1.28 -11.75
N VAL A 302 13.48 -1.48 -10.97
CA VAL A 302 12.11 -1.54 -11.51
C VAL A 302 11.69 -0.17 -12.02
N HIS A 303 11.22 -0.12 -13.26
CA HIS A 303 10.54 1.02 -13.86
C HIS A 303 9.20 0.57 -14.43
N SER A 304 8.15 1.31 -14.13
CA SER A 304 6.79 1.01 -14.55
C SER A 304 6.07 2.28 -14.96
N TRP A 305 5.26 2.17 -16.01
CA TRP A 305 4.60 3.30 -16.65
C TRP A 305 3.13 2.99 -16.96
N ARG A 306 2.26 3.97 -16.79
CA ARG A 306 0.92 4.00 -17.40
C ARG A 306 0.39 5.43 -17.51
N SER A 307 -0.56 5.67 -18.41
CA SER A 307 -1.34 6.92 -18.44
C SER A 307 -2.57 6.87 -17.54
N GLN A 308 -3.06 8.03 -17.16
CA GLN A 308 -4.31 8.25 -16.41
C GLN A 308 -4.96 9.54 -16.92
N PRO A 309 -6.20 9.49 -17.45
CA PRO A 309 -6.94 10.69 -17.78
C PRO A 309 -7.08 11.63 -16.57
N ALA A 310 -6.71 12.91 -16.74
CA ALA A 310 -6.60 13.90 -15.68
C ALA A 310 -6.85 15.35 -16.18
N GLY A 311 -8.09 15.82 -16.07
CA GLY A 311 -8.47 17.16 -16.53
C GLY A 311 -8.41 17.28 -18.06
N ASP A 312 -7.73 18.30 -18.58
CA ASP A 312 -7.63 18.59 -20.03
C ASP A 312 -6.57 17.76 -20.78
N GLY A 313 -6.11 16.65 -20.20
CA GLY A 313 -5.15 15.74 -20.84
C GLY A 313 -4.81 14.55 -19.95
N ASP A 314 -3.75 13.83 -20.29
CA ASP A 314 -3.29 12.67 -19.52
C ASP A 314 -2.21 13.05 -18.51
N LEU A 315 -2.25 12.38 -17.37
CA LEU A 315 -1.14 12.28 -16.42
C LEU A 315 -0.45 10.95 -16.68
N VAL A 316 0.88 10.94 -16.76
CA VAL A 316 1.66 9.71 -16.79
C VAL A 316 2.12 9.38 -15.38
N ILE A 317 1.90 8.13 -14.96
CA ILE A 317 2.36 7.63 -13.68
C ILE A 317 3.57 6.75 -13.93
N VAL A 318 4.72 7.22 -13.43
CA VAL A 318 5.99 6.49 -13.45
C VAL A 318 6.34 6.02 -12.05
N THR A 319 6.77 4.77 -11.90
CA THR A 319 7.19 4.22 -10.60
C THR A 319 8.49 3.46 -10.67
N GLY A 320 9.22 3.47 -9.55
CA GLY A 320 10.50 2.79 -9.44
C GLY A 320 11.24 3.06 -8.13
N ALA A 321 12.57 3.02 -8.21
CA ALA A 321 13.49 3.32 -7.11
C ALA A 321 13.19 2.53 -5.80
N ALA A 322 12.80 1.26 -5.94
CA ALA A 322 12.39 0.45 -4.78
C ALA A 322 13.56 0.09 -3.86
N HIS A 323 13.28 -0.04 -2.56
CA HIS A 323 14.24 -0.52 -1.55
C HIS A 323 13.51 -1.20 -0.38
N ASP A 324 14.26 -1.86 0.49
CA ASP A 324 13.73 -2.39 1.74
C ASP A 324 13.36 -1.24 2.68
N THR A 325 12.16 -1.30 3.26
CA THR A 325 11.65 -0.22 4.12
C THR A 325 12.59 0.04 5.29
N GLY A 326 12.79 1.29 5.69
CA GLY A 326 13.58 1.64 6.89
C GLY A 326 15.09 1.36 6.80
N THR A 327 15.61 0.98 5.64
CA THR A 327 17.06 0.77 5.42
C THR A 327 17.77 1.99 4.84
N VAL A 328 17.01 2.98 4.36
CA VAL A 328 17.50 4.23 3.76
C VAL A 328 16.92 5.41 4.53
N THR A 329 17.76 6.40 4.83
CA THR A 329 17.34 7.65 5.50
C THR A 329 17.12 8.81 4.53
N ASP A 330 17.93 8.92 3.47
CA ASP A 330 17.73 9.90 2.39
C ASP A 330 16.76 9.39 1.32
N THR A 331 15.50 9.23 1.71
CA THR A 331 14.41 8.81 0.84
C THR A 331 14.07 9.84 -0.26
N ARG A 332 14.39 11.13 -0.07
CA ARG A 332 14.25 12.16 -1.12
C ARG A 332 15.11 11.83 -2.36
N ALA A 333 16.28 11.22 -2.17
CA ALA A 333 17.13 10.80 -3.29
C ALA A 333 16.44 9.81 -4.24
N HIS A 334 15.51 8.98 -3.74
CA HIS A 334 14.76 8.04 -4.58
C HIS A 334 13.77 8.74 -5.52
N TYR A 335 13.11 9.81 -5.05
CA TYR A 335 12.28 10.65 -5.91
C TYR A 335 13.10 11.37 -6.97
N ARG A 336 14.24 11.97 -6.59
CA ARG A 336 15.17 12.62 -7.53
C ARG A 336 15.69 11.65 -8.59
N SER A 337 16.07 10.43 -8.18
CA SER A 337 16.51 9.39 -9.12
C SER A 337 15.39 8.95 -10.07
N LEU A 338 14.16 8.86 -9.59
CA LEU A 338 13.01 8.49 -10.41
C LEU A 338 12.65 9.61 -11.40
N GLU A 339 12.74 10.87 -10.99
CA GLU A 339 12.54 12.02 -11.87
C GLU A 339 13.63 12.08 -12.96
N ALA A 340 14.89 11.90 -12.57
CA ALA A 340 16.02 11.88 -13.51
C ALA A 340 15.85 10.79 -14.57
N TYR A 341 15.41 9.59 -14.16
CA TYR A 341 15.02 8.53 -15.09
C TYR A 341 13.84 8.95 -15.97
N ALA A 342 12.77 9.52 -15.40
CA ALA A 342 11.61 9.92 -16.21
C ALA A 342 11.97 10.93 -17.30
N ARG A 343 12.84 11.89 -16.97
CA ARG A 343 13.37 12.91 -17.89
C ARG A 343 14.37 12.37 -18.92
N SER A 344 14.99 11.21 -18.68
CA SER A 344 15.83 10.56 -19.68
C SER A 344 15.02 9.81 -20.73
N VAL A 345 13.78 9.43 -20.41
CA VAL A 345 12.88 8.67 -21.31
C VAL A 345 11.95 9.58 -22.10
N TYR A 346 11.35 10.59 -21.45
CA TYR A 346 10.35 11.47 -22.05
C TYR A 346 10.67 12.95 -21.83
N PRO A 347 10.21 13.85 -22.72
CA PRO A 347 10.24 15.30 -22.48
C PRO A 347 9.20 15.65 -21.39
N VAL A 348 9.62 15.62 -20.13
CA VAL A 348 8.75 15.92 -18.97
C VAL A 348 8.56 17.42 -18.81
N GLY A 349 7.34 17.91 -19.07
CA GLY A 349 6.95 19.30 -18.88
C GLY A 349 6.75 19.67 -17.40
N SER A 350 6.09 18.81 -16.62
CA SER A 350 5.89 19.03 -15.17
C SER A 350 5.83 17.72 -14.38
N VAL A 351 6.19 17.82 -13.09
CA VAL A 351 5.87 16.82 -12.07
C VAL A 351 4.77 17.43 -11.21
N ASP A 352 3.56 16.89 -11.32
CA ASP A 352 2.37 17.43 -10.65
C ASP A 352 2.24 16.84 -9.23
N TYR A 353 2.60 15.57 -9.06
CA TYR A 353 2.44 14.81 -7.82
C TYR A 353 3.63 13.89 -7.57
N HIS A 354 3.96 13.65 -6.30
CA HIS A 354 4.87 12.60 -5.89
C HIS A 354 4.34 11.88 -4.65
N TRP A 355 4.49 10.55 -4.63
CA TRP A 355 4.11 9.74 -3.48
C TRP A 355 4.91 8.43 -3.47
N SER A 356 4.83 7.70 -2.36
CA SER A 356 5.41 6.36 -2.28
C SER A 356 4.42 5.37 -1.69
N ALA A 357 4.63 4.10 -1.99
CA ALA A 357 3.85 3.00 -1.45
C ALA A 357 4.78 2.00 -0.78
N GLN A 358 4.28 1.40 0.29
CA GLN A 358 4.88 0.23 0.92
C GLN A 358 4.04 -0.99 0.55
N ASP A 359 4.71 -2.10 0.30
CA ASP A 359 4.12 -3.40 0.00
C ASP A 359 4.83 -4.50 0.79
N TYR A 360 4.14 -5.61 1.03
CA TYR A 360 4.73 -6.79 1.67
C TYR A 360 4.96 -7.89 0.65
N ILE A 361 6.21 -8.35 0.60
CA ILE A 361 6.65 -9.41 -0.30
C ILE A 361 6.78 -10.70 0.50
N THR A 362 6.01 -11.72 0.12
CA THR A 362 6.12 -13.06 0.69
C THR A 362 7.35 -13.77 0.18
N ALA A 363 7.91 -14.69 0.96
CA ALA A 363 9.11 -15.44 0.58
C ALA A 363 8.96 -16.22 -0.74
N ASP A 364 7.73 -16.63 -1.08
CA ASP A 364 7.39 -17.39 -2.28
C ASP A 364 6.75 -16.54 -3.39
N ARG A 365 6.57 -15.24 -3.18
CA ARG A 365 5.91 -14.28 -4.10
C ARG A 365 4.42 -14.55 -4.35
N VAL A 366 3.79 -15.43 -3.58
CA VAL A 366 2.34 -15.68 -3.62
C VAL A 366 1.70 -15.08 -2.36
N PRO A 367 0.58 -14.35 -2.46
CA PRO A 367 -0.13 -13.80 -1.29
C PRO A 367 -0.62 -14.88 -0.32
N TYR A 368 -0.92 -14.47 0.92
CA TYR A 368 -1.59 -15.31 1.92
C TYR A 368 -3.07 -14.92 1.97
N ILE A 369 -3.96 -15.84 1.59
CA ILE A 369 -5.41 -15.63 1.55
C ILE A 369 -6.09 -16.89 2.09
N GLY A 370 -6.76 -16.78 3.24
CA GLY A 370 -7.43 -17.92 3.87
C GLY A 370 -7.47 -17.82 5.39
N PRO A 371 -7.71 -18.93 6.11
CA PRO A 371 -7.65 -18.98 7.56
C PRO A 371 -6.30 -18.48 8.10
N LEU A 372 -6.31 -17.79 9.24
CA LEU A 372 -5.13 -17.14 9.84
C LEU A 372 -3.97 -18.13 10.03
N ALA A 373 -4.30 -19.35 10.43
CA ALA A 373 -3.41 -20.48 10.59
C ALA A 373 -4.24 -21.77 10.66
N GLU A 374 -3.60 -22.92 10.48
CA GLU A 374 -4.25 -24.22 10.68
C GLU A 374 -4.77 -24.35 12.13
N GLY A 375 -6.05 -24.69 12.25
CA GLY A 375 -6.81 -24.75 13.51
C GLY A 375 -7.54 -23.45 13.89
N HIS A 376 -7.42 -22.39 13.09
CA HIS A 376 -8.10 -21.10 13.30
C HIS A 376 -9.14 -20.85 12.21
N ASP A 377 -10.34 -21.39 12.40
CA ASP A 377 -11.36 -21.44 11.35
C ASP A 377 -12.26 -20.19 11.32
N ARG A 378 -12.05 -19.23 12.24
CA ARG A 378 -12.89 -18.02 12.36
C ARG A 378 -12.20 -16.72 12.00
N ILE A 379 -10.87 -16.67 12.07
CA ILE A 379 -10.09 -15.50 11.68
C ILE A 379 -9.45 -15.79 10.33
N PHE A 380 -9.73 -14.94 9.35
CA PHE A 380 -9.16 -15.00 8.00
C PHE A 380 -8.16 -13.87 7.78
N VAL A 381 -7.27 -14.04 6.81
CA VAL A 381 -6.28 -13.04 6.43
C VAL A 381 -6.24 -12.87 4.91
N ALA A 382 -5.91 -11.65 4.47
CA ALA A 382 -5.52 -11.34 3.11
C ALA A 382 -4.32 -10.37 3.14
N THR A 383 -3.11 -10.87 2.84
CA THR A 383 -1.85 -10.10 2.97
C THR A 383 -0.79 -10.54 1.97
N GLY A 384 0.30 -9.77 1.87
CA GLY A 384 1.47 -10.16 1.10
C GLY A 384 1.27 -10.07 -0.41
N PHE A 385 0.48 -9.09 -0.87
CA PHE A 385 0.12 -8.95 -2.29
C PHE A 385 1.29 -8.62 -3.22
N GLY A 386 2.47 -8.30 -2.69
CA GLY A 386 3.68 -8.20 -3.49
C GLY A 386 3.65 -7.11 -4.56
N LYS A 387 2.99 -5.96 -4.31
CA LYS A 387 2.75 -4.86 -5.28
C LYS A 387 1.61 -5.10 -6.29
N TRP A 388 0.97 -6.26 -6.27
CA TRP A 388 -0.05 -6.68 -7.23
C TRP A 388 -1.47 -6.77 -6.61
N GLY A 389 -1.74 -5.92 -5.62
CA GLY A 389 -2.96 -6.00 -4.81
C GLY A 389 -4.27 -5.62 -5.51
N MET A 390 -4.25 -5.04 -6.72
CA MET A 390 -5.50 -4.63 -7.39
C MET A 390 -6.33 -5.85 -7.83
N ALA A 391 -5.76 -6.71 -8.67
CA ALA A 391 -6.39 -7.96 -9.09
C ALA A 391 -6.42 -8.97 -7.93
N ALA A 392 -5.27 -9.21 -7.29
CA ALA A 392 -5.14 -10.20 -6.22
C ALA A 392 -5.98 -9.86 -4.97
N GLY A 393 -6.16 -8.57 -4.64
CA GLY A 393 -7.00 -8.15 -3.52
C GLY A 393 -8.49 -8.38 -3.80
N THR A 394 -8.92 -8.20 -5.05
CA THR A 394 -10.29 -8.56 -5.45
C THR A 394 -10.48 -10.08 -5.41
N ALA A 395 -9.51 -10.84 -5.94
CA ALA A 395 -9.50 -12.30 -5.85
C ALA A 395 -9.54 -12.78 -4.39
N ALA A 396 -8.82 -12.10 -3.48
CA ALA A 396 -8.87 -12.38 -2.06
C ALA A 396 -10.28 -12.21 -1.49
N GLY A 397 -10.98 -11.13 -1.85
CA GLY A 397 -12.36 -10.92 -1.42
C GLY A 397 -13.31 -12.02 -1.90
N MET A 398 -13.12 -12.53 -3.12
CA MET A 398 -13.90 -13.65 -3.65
C MET A 398 -13.64 -14.95 -2.88
N ILE A 399 -12.36 -15.29 -2.68
CA ILE A 399 -11.95 -16.50 -1.95
C ILE A 399 -12.48 -16.46 -0.52
N LEU A 400 -12.26 -15.34 0.20
CA LEU A 400 -12.69 -15.21 1.59
C LEU A 400 -14.21 -15.24 1.74
N ALA A 401 -14.95 -14.60 0.83
CA ALA A 401 -16.40 -14.63 0.85
C ALA A 401 -16.95 -16.06 0.66
N ASP A 402 -16.34 -16.88 -0.19
CA ASP A 402 -16.73 -18.29 -0.34
C ASP A 402 -16.40 -19.11 0.91
N LEU A 403 -15.17 -18.99 1.44
CA LEU A 403 -14.73 -19.75 2.60
C LEU A 403 -15.57 -19.45 3.85
N ILE A 404 -15.87 -18.18 4.12
CA ILE A 404 -16.71 -17.75 5.26
C ILE A 404 -18.13 -18.32 5.15
N ARG A 405 -18.62 -18.54 3.93
CA ARG A 405 -19.94 -19.12 3.65
C ARG A 405 -19.92 -20.66 3.61
N GLY A 406 -18.81 -21.28 3.99
CA GLY A 406 -18.63 -22.73 3.95
C GLY A 406 -18.60 -23.32 2.53
N ARG A 407 -18.24 -22.52 1.53
CA ARG A 407 -18.13 -22.96 0.13
C ARG A 407 -16.69 -23.28 -0.21
N THR A 408 -16.50 -24.26 -1.10
CA THR A 408 -15.20 -24.49 -1.72
C THR A 408 -14.92 -23.38 -2.74
N ASN A 409 -13.66 -22.97 -2.85
CA ASN A 409 -13.20 -22.06 -3.89
C ASN A 409 -12.04 -22.71 -4.66
N PRO A 410 -12.08 -22.72 -6.01
CA PRO A 410 -11.10 -23.43 -6.83
C PRO A 410 -9.67 -22.88 -6.71
N TRP A 411 -9.49 -21.68 -6.18
CA TRP A 411 -8.19 -21.02 -6.09
C TRP A 411 -7.62 -20.97 -4.68
N ALA A 412 -8.40 -21.35 -3.65
CA ALA A 412 -7.99 -21.19 -2.25
C ALA A 412 -6.65 -21.87 -1.93
N GLU A 413 -6.39 -23.04 -2.53
CA GLU A 413 -5.24 -23.88 -2.19
C GLU A 413 -3.88 -23.21 -2.46
N VAL A 414 -3.71 -22.50 -3.59
CA VAL A 414 -2.42 -21.85 -3.89
C VAL A 414 -2.12 -20.68 -2.93
N PHE A 415 -3.16 -20.04 -2.38
CA PHE A 415 -3.03 -18.91 -1.47
C PHE A 415 -3.11 -19.27 0.01
N ASP A 416 -3.38 -20.54 0.35
CA ASP A 416 -3.57 -21.00 1.73
C ASP A 416 -2.39 -20.57 2.62
N PRO A 417 -2.63 -19.80 3.71
CA PRO A 417 -1.60 -19.44 4.68
C PRO A 417 -0.94 -20.63 5.37
N SER A 418 -1.56 -21.80 5.42
CA SER A 418 -1.01 -23.03 6.00
C SER A 418 -0.14 -23.84 5.01
N ARG A 419 0.09 -23.33 3.80
CA ARG A 419 0.98 -24.00 2.83
C ARG A 419 2.46 -24.11 3.28
N PHE A 420 2.83 -23.44 4.38
CA PHE A 420 4.09 -23.62 5.09
C PHE A 420 3.83 -24.10 6.51
N ARG A 421 4.51 -25.17 6.93
CA ARG A 421 4.26 -25.85 8.21
C ARG A 421 5.06 -25.27 9.39
N GLU A 422 6.07 -24.45 9.12
CA GLU A 422 6.94 -23.91 10.16
C GLU A 422 6.23 -22.79 10.94
N ARG A 423 6.12 -22.98 12.26
CA ARG A 423 5.53 -22.01 13.20
C ARG A 423 6.61 -21.53 14.17
N PRO A 424 7.44 -20.54 13.78
CA PRO A 424 8.46 -20.03 14.67
C PRO A 424 7.81 -19.35 15.88
N GLU A 425 8.36 -19.59 17.07
CA GLU A 425 7.87 -18.98 18.30
C GLU A 425 8.22 -17.49 18.36
N PHE A 426 7.37 -16.71 19.01
CA PHE A 426 7.63 -15.29 19.26
C PHE A 426 8.77 -15.15 20.29
N PRO A 427 9.92 -14.54 19.96
CA PRO A 427 11.07 -14.57 20.86
C PRO A 427 10.83 -13.77 22.16
N ASP A 428 11.04 -14.39 23.34
CA ASP A 428 10.89 -13.74 24.66
C ASP A 428 11.66 -12.42 24.80
N ARG A 429 12.83 -12.33 24.17
CA ARG A 429 13.66 -11.11 24.12
C ARG A 429 12.90 -9.89 23.57
N VAL A 430 11.92 -10.11 22.72
CA VAL A 430 11.10 -9.05 22.12
C VAL A 430 10.17 -8.45 23.18
N ARG A 431 9.49 -9.29 23.96
CA ARG A 431 8.60 -8.84 25.03
C ARG A 431 9.36 -7.95 26.02
N ARG A 432 10.53 -8.41 26.48
CA ARG A 432 11.39 -7.62 27.38
C ARG A 432 11.81 -6.27 26.80
N LYS A 433 12.16 -6.22 25.51
CA LYS A 433 12.49 -4.96 24.82
C LYS A 433 11.31 -3.98 24.80
N LEU A 434 10.11 -4.46 24.50
CA LEU A 434 8.90 -3.64 24.45
C LEU A 434 8.48 -3.12 25.83
N GLU A 435 8.65 -3.95 26.87
CA GLU A 435 8.42 -3.56 28.27
C GLU A 435 9.42 -2.48 28.71
N ALA A 436 10.70 -2.62 28.34
CA ALA A 436 11.77 -1.67 28.68
C ALA A 436 11.76 -0.35 27.87
N ALA A 437 11.04 -0.29 26.76
CA ALA A 437 10.95 0.92 25.94
C ALA A 437 10.31 2.08 26.73
N GLY A 438 10.80 3.30 26.49
CA GLY A 438 10.41 4.53 27.17
C GLY A 438 11.29 4.87 28.37
N GLY A 439 10.75 5.71 29.27
CA GLY A 439 11.41 6.12 30.51
C GLY A 439 12.50 7.20 30.35
N PRO A 440 13.00 7.74 31.47
CA PRO A 440 14.03 8.76 31.45
C PRO A 440 15.41 8.18 31.11
N ILE A 441 16.26 9.03 30.53
CA ILE A 441 17.68 8.78 30.31
C ILE A 441 18.48 10.02 30.72
N GLU A 442 19.55 9.82 31.50
CA GLU A 442 20.50 10.89 31.83
C GLU A 442 21.52 11.06 30.71
N ILE A 443 21.69 12.29 30.22
CA ILE A 443 22.59 12.60 29.09
C ILE A 443 23.40 13.85 29.42
N ASP A 444 24.70 13.84 29.09
CA ASP A 444 25.57 15.02 29.10
C ASP A 444 24.96 16.17 28.28
N THR A 445 24.73 17.30 28.94
CA THR A 445 24.04 18.46 28.34
C THR A 445 24.73 18.93 27.06
N GLY A 446 26.06 19.07 27.09
CA GLY A 446 26.82 19.56 25.94
C GLY A 446 26.77 18.61 24.75
N ARG A 447 26.80 17.29 24.97
CA ARG A 447 26.64 16.29 23.92
C ARG A 447 25.24 16.32 23.32
N PHE A 448 24.21 16.40 24.15
CA PHE A 448 22.82 16.47 23.68
C PHE A 448 22.58 17.69 22.79
N GLU A 449 23.07 18.86 23.21
CA GLU A 449 22.96 20.11 22.43
C GLU A 449 23.69 20.04 21.09
N ARG A 450 24.88 19.41 21.04
CA ARG A 450 25.61 19.20 19.77
C ARG A 450 24.86 18.30 18.80
N GLU A 451 24.25 17.22 19.29
CA GLU A 451 23.49 16.29 18.44
C GLU A 451 22.22 16.96 17.89
N ILE A 452 21.51 17.75 18.72
CA ILE A 452 20.34 18.52 18.26
C ILE A 452 20.74 19.58 17.23
N ALA A 453 21.84 20.32 17.47
CA ALA A 453 22.28 21.36 16.55
C ALA A 453 22.63 20.82 15.15
N ALA A 454 23.01 19.54 15.06
CA ALA A 454 23.28 18.84 13.81
C ALA A 454 22.02 18.35 13.08
N ILE A 455 20.82 18.46 13.68
CA ILE A 455 19.55 18.09 13.07
C ILE A 455 18.90 19.36 12.48
N PRO A 456 18.72 19.44 11.14
CA PRO A 456 17.99 20.54 10.52
C PRO A 456 16.53 20.60 11.00
N PRO A 457 15.88 21.78 10.98
CA PRO A 457 14.43 21.87 11.16
C PRO A 457 13.69 20.94 10.19
N GLY A 458 12.64 20.28 10.68
CA GLY A 458 11.87 19.30 9.92
C GLY A 458 12.55 17.94 9.75
N GLU A 459 13.70 17.68 10.37
CA GLU A 459 14.44 16.41 10.24
C GLU A 459 14.51 15.62 11.55
N GLY A 460 14.80 14.32 11.40
CA GLY A 460 14.93 13.38 12.50
C GLY A 460 16.19 12.53 12.39
N LYS A 461 16.70 12.10 13.55
CA LYS A 461 17.90 11.27 13.65
C LYS A 461 17.81 10.31 14.84
N ILE A 462 18.37 9.11 14.67
CA ILE A 462 18.62 8.20 15.80
C ILE A 462 20.00 8.50 16.36
N VAL A 463 20.07 8.73 17.67
CA VAL A 463 21.31 8.99 18.40
C VAL A 463 21.43 8.00 19.55
N GLU A 464 22.64 7.49 19.78
CA GLU A 464 22.90 6.53 20.86
C GLU A 464 23.62 7.20 22.04
N PHE A 465 23.02 7.10 23.23
CA PHE A 465 23.55 7.60 24.49
C PHE A 465 23.62 6.43 25.48
N ASP A 466 24.82 6.14 25.99
CA ASP A 466 25.08 5.08 26.98
C ASP A 466 24.42 3.73 26.62
N GLY A 467 24.49 3.34 25.34
CA GLY A 467 23.92 2.10 24.80
C GLY A 467 22.41 2.14 24.56
N GLN A 468 21.73 3.26 24.85
CA GLN A 468 20.32 3.47 24.56
C GLN A 468 20.13 4.35 23.33
N LYS A 469 19.21 3.97 22.44
CA LYS A 469 18.91 4.71 21.22
C LYS A 469 17.72 5.63 21.42
N VAL A 470 17.92 6.92 21.16
CA VAL A 470 16.91 7.96 21.23
C VAL A 470 16.61 8.43 19.80
N ALA A 471 15.34 8.42 19.43
CA ALA A 471 14.86 9.03 18.20
C ALA A 471 14.57 10.51 18.49
N ILE A 472 15.26 11.41 17.80
CA ILE A 472 15.13 12.85 17.98
C ILE A 472 14.56 13.45 16.69
N VAL A 473 13.47 14.20 16.80
CA VAL A 473 12.96 15.07 15.72
C VAL A 473 13.16 16.52 16.12
N ARG A 474 13.61 17.33 15.18
CA ARG A 474 13.49 18.79 15.27
C ARG A 474 12.37 19.23 14.35
N ASP A 475 11.30 19.81 14.89
CA ASP A 475 10.19 20.31 14.08
C ASP A 475 10.59 21.56 13.27
N GLU A 476 9.70 22.00 12.38
CA GLU A 476 9.91 23.18 11.51
C GLU A 476 10.11 24.49 12.31
N HIS A 477 9.58 24.57 13.53
CA HIS A 477 9.72 25.71 14.43
C HIS A 477 10.97 25.60 15.33
N GLY A 478 11.76 24.54 15.18
CA GLY A 478 12.94 24.25 15.97
C GLY A 478 12.66 23.58 17.31
N GLY A 479 11.41 23.21 17.60
CA GLY A 479 11.04 22.39 18.75
C GLY A 479 11.65 21.00 18.65
N VAL A 480 12.00 20.40 19.79
CA VAL A 480 12.69 19.10 19.84
C VAL A 480 11.80 18.07 20.52
N HIS A 481 11.59 16.94 19.85
CA HIS A 481 10.85 15.80 20.35
C HIS A 481 11.76 14.59 20.48
N THR A 482 11.68 13.90 21.63
CA THR A 482 12.49 12.72 21.94
C THR A 482 11.60 11.51 22.17
N LEU A 483 11.86 10.46 21.41
CA LEU A 483 11.13 9.20 21.42
C LEU A 483 12.10 8.04 21.67
N ASP A 484 11.56 6.94 22.19
CA ASP A 484 12.29 5.68 22.20
C ASP A 484 12.32 5.14 20.76
N ALA A 485 13.51 4.82 20.26
CA ALA A 485 13.67 4.32 18.90
C ALA A 485 13.16 2.89 18.70
N THR A 486 12.63 2.25 19.75
CA THR A 486 12.15 0.86 19.75
C THR A 486 10.76 0.75 19.14
N CYS A 487 10.67 0.12 17.97
CA CYS A 487 9.40 -0.20 17.31
C CYS A 487 8.50 -1.09 18.19
N MET A 488 7.24 -0.69 18.37
CA MET A 488 6.26 -1.35 19.23
C MET A 488 5.66 -2.65 18.68
N HIS A 489 6.12 -3.11 17.51
CA HIS A 489 5.80 -4.44 16.99
C HIS A 489 6.75 -5.50 17.55
N MET A 490 8.03 -5.47 17.14
CA MET A 490 9.02 -6.50 17.50
C MET A 490 10.34 -5.95 18.09
N GLY A 491 10.35 -4.69 18.53
CA GLY A 491 11.49 -4.11 19.24
C GLY A 491 12.72 -3.81 18.39
N CYS A 492 12.54 -3.66 17.08
CA CYS A 492 13.59 -3.19 16.17
C CYS A 492 13.76 -1.68 16.27
N THR A 493 14.97 -1.18 16.01
CA THR A 493 15.22 0.27 15.93
C THR A 493 14.57 0.83 14.66
N VAL A 494 13.78 1.91 14.77
CA VAL A 494 13.22 2.64 13.62
C VAL A 494 14.28 3.50 12.93
N ALA A 495 14.03 3.89 11.69
CA ALA A 495 14.85 4.83 10.91
C ALA A 495 14.02 6.02 10.44
N TRP A 496 14.66 7.19 10.29
CA TRP A 496 13.99 8.40 9.80
C TRP A 496 13.81 8.35 8.28
N ASN A 497 12.60 8.64 7.82
CA ASN A 497 12.24 8.84 6.41
C ASN A 497 12.10 10.34 6.18
N ASN A 498 13.09 10.95 5.53
CA ASN A 498 13.14 12.40 5.35
C ASN A 498 12.12 12.95 4.35
N ALA A 499 11.58 12.13 3.43
CA ALA A 499 10.61 12.58 2.45
C ALA A 499 9.19 12.63 3.02
N GLU A 500 8.80 11.63 3.83
CA GLU A 500 7.46 11.55 4.44
C GLU A 500 7.43 11.97 5.91
N LYS A 501 8.58 12.38 6.47
CA LYS A 501 8.71 12.86 7.86
C LYS A 501 8.18 11.84 8.86
N SER A 502 8.60 10.59 8.68
CA SER A 502 8.11 9.44 9.43
C SER A 502 9.24 8.58 9.99
N TRP A 503 8.91 7.79 11.01
CA TRP A 503 9.76 6.72 11.52
C TRP A 503 9.33 5.38 10.92
N ASP A 504 10.22 4.76 10.16
CA ASP A 504 9.96 3.51 9.45
C ASP A 504 10.77 2.36 10.08
N CYS A 505 10.11 1.26 10.41
CA CYS A 505 10.78 0.09 11.00
C CYS A 505 11.30 -0.86 9.91
N PRO A 506 12.61 -1.18 9.89
CA PRO A 506 13.20 -2.02 8.84
C PRO A 506 12.84 -3.50 8.91
N CYS A 507 12.36 -3.99 10.05
CA CYS A 507 12.07 -5.42 10.21
C CYS A 507 10.77 -5.84 9.51
N HIS A 508 9.66 -5.17 9.86
CA HIS A 508 8.32 -5.56 9.42
C HIS A 508 7.49 -4.36 8.95
N GLY A 509 8.10 -3.18 8.82
CA GLY A 509 7.47 -2.04 8.14
C GLY A 509 6.43 -1.27 8.95
N SER A 510 6.40 -1.40 10.28
CA SER A 510 5.61 -0.48 11.12
C SER A 510 6.05 0.95 10.83
N ARG A 511 5.09 1.87 10.75
CA ARG A 511 5.36 3.29 10.49
C ARG A 511 4.71 4.18 11.54
N TYR A 512 5.42 5.24 11.89
CA TYR A 512 4.96 6.26 12.84
C TYR A 512 5.19 7.65 12.25
N ASP A 513 4.33 8.61 12.54
CA ASP A 513 4.60 10.00 12.20
C ASP A 513 5.76 10.58 13.02
N ALA A 514 6.17 11.81 12.73
CA ALA A 514 7.24 12.50 13.44
C ALA A 514 7.07 12.53 14.98
N SER A 515 5.83 12.55 15.48
CA SER A 515 5.51 12.55 16.91
C SER A 515 5.53 11.16 17.55
N GLY A 516 5.71 10.11 16.75
CA GLY A 516 5.70 8.72 17.19
C GLY A 516 4.33 8.05 17.14
N LYS A 517 3.29 8.72 16.63
CA LYS A 517 1.96 8.12 16.50
C LYS A 517 1.92 7.11 15.37
N VAL A 518 1.28 5.97 15.58
CA VAL A 518 1.20 4.90 14.58
C VAL A 518 0.39 5.33 13.35
N ILE A 519 1.00 5.20 12.16
CA ILE A 519 0.37 5.48 10.87
C ILE A 519 0.35 4.26 9.94
N GLY A 520 1.11 3.20 10.25
CA GLY A 520 1.14 1.95 9.49
C GLY A 520 1.33 0.71 10.35
N SER A 521 0.54 -0.33 10.07
CA SER A 521 0.70 -1.70 10.59
C SER A 521 2.09 -2.25 10.28
N PRO A 522 2.61 -3.29 10.97
CA PRO A 522 1.92 -4.25 11.85
C PRO A 522 1.47 -3.72 13.22
N THR A 523 2.21 -2.77 13.79
CA THR A 523 1.90 -2.26 15.14
C THR A 523 0.56 -1.54 15.17
N VAL A 524 -0.09 -1.58 16.32
CA VAL A 524 -1.30 -0.80 16.65
C VAL A 524 -1.04 0.21 17.78
N ARG A 525 0.22 0.31 18.23
CA ARG A 525 0.65 1.14 19.35
C ARG A 525 1.67 2.19 18.90
N ASP A 526 1.59 3.38 19.47
CA ASP A 526 2.52 4.50 19.26
C ASP A 526 3.90 4.21 19.85
N LEU A 527 4.95 4.85 19.31
CA LEU A 527 6.26 4.90 19.97
C LEU A 527 6.12 5.56 21.33
N LYS A 528 6.90 5.08 22.30
CA LYS A 528 6.92 5.65 23.64
C LYS A 528 7.81 6.91 23.66
N GLY A 529 7.38 7.92 24.41
CA GLY A 529 8.23 9.07 24.71
C GLY A 529 9.48 8.66 25.47
N LYS A 530 10.59 9.37 25.23
CA LYS A 530 11.85 9.21 25.95
C LYS A 530 12.20 10.53 26.63
N GLU A 531 12.15 10.55 27.96
CA GLU A 531 12.47 11.76 28.72
C GLU A 531 13.99 11.91 28.80
N VAL A 532 14.53 13.06 28.41
CA VAL A 532 15.96 13.34 28.48
C VAL A 532 16.24 14.22 29.69
N VAL A 533 16.89 13.64 30.70
CA VAL A 533 17.36 14.34 31.89
C VAL A 533 18.79 14.82 31.63
N ARG A 534 18.98 16.14 31.65
CA ARG A 534 20.27 16.76 31.33
C ARG A 534 21.13 16.80 32.59
N ARG A 535 22.35 16.25 32.51
CA ARG A 535 23.33 16.23 33.59
C ARG A 535 24.43 17.27 33.37
#